data_AF-A0A2N0NLS2-F1
#
_entry.id   AF-A0A2N0NLS2-F1
#
_cell.length_a   1.000
_cell.length_b   1.000
_cell.length_c   1.000
_cell.angle_alpha   90.00
_cell.angle_beta   90.00
_cell.angle_gamma   90.00
#
_symmetry.space_group_name_H-M   'P 1'
#
loop_
_entity.id
_entity.type
_entity.pdbx_description
1 polymer ?
#
loop_
_entity_poly.entity_id
_entity_poly.type
_entity_poly.pdbx_seq_one_letter_code
_entity_poly.pdbx_strand_id
1 'polypeptide(L)'
;MYTSTISDQTDRRTLTHYDDTDPLAGIPSRNDIVAEYDNGMTTILQQFLSNKQTVHFMPTAVSDEAEYINGVSTYILRVSGCLINEQKAIVNVMDIKPFFDVVVPEEIPLSMFKTKLVKILSNILGSTSKFGIETISAFLLQGYHTKKKLYIHVRTWNHFDRHKVLKAVREVGISTASDDLNPTYYYRKVACEERLPLSSWAVLNDYNNPLFSLALSRDHTLILTWDIETYSSRRMGGAPNANFEENVIALDPQLITVICGSQTNLLKAFALCWKFLASDIHIGFNDSQYDWRFIVEKAKKLGVLEWMFNHMSFKPSSLEKITKWQYQYNMIKVNDGNFYLKHLKIPGCVAIDVWPCFMGLYSKFKKSSLAYYLRECNLDNKVDLPIHRINKYYEMALKETNVITAEQMQVVSISFLSLYDAHYFAGGMKVCNLLGASAWQRGLLTSTISCEQTESGSFLGAYVFPPIKGLENKCPVTGLDFASLYPSLIMTYNLSPDKIILSRERAKQSGKKLHEISFKFNNQDCLEWSIQHNNISEEKGLYANVLEYLSSKRNEMKKCLVPLKEKGKHESDNWFNG
;
A
#
# COMPACT_ATOMS: atom_id res chain seq x y z
N MET A 1 -32.31 -2.81 -8.70
CA MET A 1 -32.52 -2.12 -9.99
C MET A 1 -31.79 -0.78 -9.89
N TYR A 2 -31.05 -0.36 -10.92
CA TYR A 2 -30.34 0.93 -10.92
C TYR A 2 -31.27 2.01 -11.50
N THR A 3 -31.81 2.87 -10.65
CA THR A 3 -32.42 4.14 -11.08
C THR A 3 -31.33 5.20 -11.09
N SER A 4 -30.84 5.56 -12.28
CA SER A 4 -29.88 6.67 -12.42
C SER A 4 -30.60 7.99 -12.16
N THR A 5 -30.34 8.63 -11.03
CA THR A 5 -30.76 10.01 -10.78
C THR A 5 -29.82 10.96 -11.50
N ILE A 6 -30.07 11.17 -12.79
CA ILE A 6 -29.45 12.25 -13.56
C ILE A 6 -30.10 13.56 -13.10
N SER A 7 -29.29 14.53 -12.67
CA SER A 7 -29.65 15.94 -12.71
C SER A 7 -28.81 16.59 -13.79
N ASP A 8 -29.39 17.52 -14.55
CA ASP A 8 -28.58 18.49 -15.27
C ASP A 8 -27.67 19.21 -14.27
N GLN A 9 -26.41 19.42 -14.65
CA GLN A 9 -25.56 20.39 -13.96
C GLN A 9 -26.07 21.78 -14.33
N THR A 10 -26.83 22.40 -13.43
CA THR A 10 -27.38 23.75 -13.59
C THR A 10 -26.25 24.79 -13.61
N ASP A 11 -25.67 25.00 -14.79
CA ASP A 11 -24.93 26.16 -15.28
C ASP A 11 -24.21 26.98 -14.17
N ARG A 12 -23.34 26.32 -13.40
CA ARG A 12 -22.61 26.91 -12.24
C ARG A 12 -21.46 27.82 -12.73
N ARG A 13 -21.81 28.85 -13.49
CA ARG A 13 -20.87 29.88 -13.99
C ARG A 13 -20.27 30.64 -12.82
N THR A 14 -19.04 30.29 -12.45
CA THR A 14 -18.35 30.91 -11.32
C THR A 14 -16.96 31.36 -11.73
N LEU A 15 -16.82 32.67 -11.93
CA LEU A 15 -15.56 33.35 -12.15
C LEU A 15 -15.18 34.08 -10.85
N THR A 16 -14.25 33.51 -10.09
CA THR A 16 -13.77 34.08 -8.82
C THR A 16 -12.40 34.71 -9.03
N HIS A 17 -12.17 35.90 -8.47
CA HIS A 17 -10.82 36.46 -8.35
C HIS A 17 -10.24 36.12 -6.99
N TYR A 18 -8.95 35.77 -6.94
CA TYR A 18 -8.24 35.52 -5.68
C TYR A 18 -7.00 36.44 -5.56
N ASP A 19 -7.13 37.44 -4.70
CA ASP A 19 -6.13 38.49 -4.46
C ASP A 19 -5.36 38.31 -3.12
N ASP A 20 -5.68 37.27 -2.34
CA ASP A 20 -5.15 36.97 -0.99
C ASP A 20 -5.74 37.85 0.15
N THR A 21 -6.77 38.66 -0.12
CA THR A 21 -7.50 39.43 0.90
C THR A 21 -8.80 38.75 1.33
N ASP A 22 -9.58 38.23 0.39
CA ASP A 22 -10.85 37.53 0.65
C ASP A 22 -10.71 35.99 0.68
N PRO A 23 -11.63 35.28 1.37
CA PRO A 23 -11.74 33.82 1.27
C PRO A 23 -12.05 33.38 -0.17
N LEU A 24 -11.39 32.30 -0.62
CA LEU A 24 -11.59 31.74 -1.96
C LEU A 24 -13.01 31.18 -2.14
N ALA A 25 -13.92 32.00 -2.67
CA ALA A 25 -15.34 31.72 -2.76
C ALA A 25 -15.75 30.96 -4.04
N GLY A 26 -16.89 30.28 -3.97
CA GLY A 26 -17.52 29.62 -5.13
C GLY A 26 -16.93 28.26 -5.52
N ILE A 27 -15.95 27.74 -4.78
CA ILE A 27 -15.44 26.38 -4.94
C ILE A 27 -16.21 25.45 -3.98
N PRO A 28 -16.81 24.35 -4.47
CA PRO A 28 -17.47 23.40 -3.60
C PRO A 28 -16.42 22.65 -2.76
N SER A 29 -16.64 22.60 -1.45
CA SER A 29 -15.86 21.73 -0.56
C SER A 29 -16.32 20.28 -0.67
N ARG A 30 -15.54 19.37 -0.10
CA ARG A 30 -15.93 17.97 0.09
C ARG A 30 -17.30 17.87 0.75
N ASN A 31 -17.57 18.70 1.76
CA ASN A 31 -18.83 18.67 2.49
C ASN A 31 -20.01 19.13 1.61
N ASP A 32 -19.79 20.08 0.69
CA ASP A 32 -20.83 20.53 -0.23
C ASP A 32 -21.13 19.48 -1.31
N ILE A 33 -20.06 18.88 -1.89
CA ILE A 33 -20.17 17.76 -2.85
C ILE A 33 -20.91 16.59 -2.20
N VAL A 34 -20.52 16.24 -0.98
CA VAL A 34 -21.09 15.13 -0.22
C VAL A 34 -22.56 15.42 0.13
N ALA A 35 -22.86 16.59 0.74
CA ALA A 35 -24.21 16.98 1.18
C ALA A 35 -25.25 17.07 0.04
N GLU A 36 -24.82 17.33 -1.20
CA GLU A 36 -25.66 17.25 -2.41
C GLU A 36 -26.31 15.86 -2.59
N TYR A 37 -25.78 14.81 -1.92
CA TYR A 37 -26.21 13.43 -2.03
C TYR A 37 -26.51 12.73 -0.67
N ASP A 38 -26.79 13.42 0.44
CA ASP A 38 -27.02 12.82 1.78
C ASP A 38 -28.08 11.71 1.81
N ASN A 39 -29.25 11.96 1.23
CA ASN A 39 -30.41 11.07 1.31
C ASN A 39 -30.84 10.70 2.76
N GLY A 40 -30.46 11.51 3.76
CA GLY A 40 -30.89 11.38 5.16
C GLY A 40 -30.01 10.47 6.03
N MET A 41 -28.92 9.97 5.48
CA MET A 41 -27.96 9.13 6.19
C MET A 41 -27.23 9.88 7.32
N THR A 42 -27.09 11.22 7.28
CA THR A 42 -26.44 12.00 8.37
C THR A 42 -27.06 11.67 9.72
N THR A 43 -28.39 11.71 9.78
CA THR A 43 -29.19 11.45 10.97
C THR A 43 -29.00 10.01 11.47
N ILE A 44 -28.90 9.04 10.55
CA ILE A 44 -28.68 7.63 10.88
C ILE A 44 -27.29 7.44 11.51
N LEU A 45 -26.22 7.97 10.90
CA LEU A 45 -24.89 7.87 11.48
C LEU A 45 -24.78 8.60 12.81
N GLN A 46 -25.34 9.80 12.94
CA GLN A 46 -25.37 10.54 14.21
C GLN A 46 -26.12 9.78 15.31
N GLN A 47 -27.22 9.11 14.98
CA GLN A 47 -27.93 8.22 15.90
C GLN A 47 -27.06 7.02 16.30
N PHE A 48 -26.39 6.37 15.36
CA PHE A 48 -25.48 5.24 15.64
C PHE A 48 -24.34 5.68 16.57
N LEU A 49 -23.69 6.80 16.26
CA LEU A 49 -22.61 7.40 17.06
C LEU A 49 -23.04 7.79 18.46
N SER A 50 -24.22 8.42 18.60
CA SER A 50 -24.79 8.81 19.90
C SER A 50 -25.11 7.59 20.76
N ASN A 51 -25.56 6.50 20.14
CA ASN A 51 -25.87 5.23 20.78
C ASN A 51 -24.64 4.29 20.94
N LYS A 52 -23.44 4.74 20.56
CA LYS A 52 -22.20 3.93 20.48
C LYS A 52 -22.34 2.63 19.67
N GLN A 53 -23.22 2.61 18.68
CA GLN A 53 -23.45 1.46 17.80
C GLN A 53 -22.30 1.27 16.80
N THR A 54 -22.20 0.07 16.25
CA THR A 54 -21.24 -0.33 15.23
C THR A 54 -21.24 0.61 14.02
N VAL A 55 -20.07 1.14 13.62
CA VAL A 55 -19.92 2.02 12.44
C VAL A 55 -18.96 1.42 11.42
N HIS A 56 -19.33 1.49 10.14
CA HIS A 56 -18.48 1.05 9.02
C HIS A 56 -17.51 2.16 8.57
N PHE A 57 -16.26 1.77 8.32
CA PHE A 57 -15.15 2.65 7.93
C PHE A 57 -14.30 1.98 6.85
N MET A 58 -13.87 2.72 5.84
CA MET A 58 -13.00 2.27 4.74
C MET A 58 -11.66 3.01 4.82
N PRO A 59 -10.63 2.39 5.41
CA PRO A 59 -9.27 2.93 5.42
C PRO A 59 -8.69 3.15 4.02
N THR A 60 -8.10 4.33 3.81
CA THR A 60 -7.41 4.71 2.57
C THR A 60 -5.93 5.03 2.80
N ALA A 61 -5.58 5.59 3.96
CA ALA A 61 -4.22 5.96 4.34
C ALA A 61 -3.92 5.67 5.82
N VAL A 62 -2.65 5.49 6.17
CA VAL A 62 -2.21 5.13 7.52
C VAL A 62 -0.87 5.80 7.85
N SER A 63 -0.67 6.18 9.12
CA SER A 63 0.60 6.67 9.63
C SER A 63 0.89 6.20 11.06
N ASP A 64 2.17 5.96 11.33
CA ASP A 64 2.70 5.79 12.68
C ASP A 64 2.81 7.15 13.37
N GLU A 65 2.29 7.26 14.60
CA GLU A 65 2.38 8.46 15.43
C GLU A 65 2.95 8.16 16.82
N ALA A 66 3.47 9.19 17.48
CA ALA A 66 3.94 9.12 18.85
C ALA A 66 3.56 10.43 19.57
N GLU A 67 2.62 10.34 20.51
CA GLU A 67 2.01 11.49 21.20
C GLU A 67 2.20 11.35 22.71
N TYR A 68 2.36 12.47 23.43
CA TYR A 68 2.59 12.46 24.88
C TYR A 68 1.28 12.38 25.65
N ILE A 69 0.87 11.18 26.03
CA ILE A 69 -0.32 10.92 26.86
C ILE A 69 0.15 10.81 28.32
N ASN A 70 -0.38 11.64 29.22
CA ASN A 70 -0.01 11.68 30.65
C ASN A 70 1.51 11.73 30.90
N GLY A 71 2.25 12.45 30.04
CA GLY A 71 3.71 12.56 30.11
C GLY A 71 4.49 11.40 29.48
N VAL A 72 3.82 10.36 28.97
CA VAL A 72 4.45 9.20 28.32
C VAL A 72 4.30 9.28 26.79
N SER A 73 5.42 9.30 26.07
CA SER A 73 5.45 9.20 24.60
C SER A 73 4.93 7.83 24.17
N THR A 74 3.68 7.82 23.69
CA THR A 74 2.86 6.65 23.44
C THR A 74 2.56 6.52 21.96
N TYR A 75 2.68 5.30 21.42
CA TYR A 75 2.33 4.98 20.05
C TYR A 75 0.84 5.13 19.79
N ILE A 76 0.51 5.72 18.64
CA ILE A 76 -0.84 5.73 18.08
C ILE A 76 -0.73 5.28 16.63
N LEU A 77 -1.57 4.32 16.22
CA LEU A 77 -1.77 4.00 14.82
C LEU A 77 -2.90 4.90 14.29
N ARG A 78 -2.56 5.86 13.44
CA ARG A 78 -3.50 6.84 12.90
C ARG A 78 -3.95 6.40 11.51
N VAL A 79 -5.23 6.06 11.37
CA VAL A 79 -5.84 5.59 10.12
C VAL A 79 -6.78 6.67 9.58
N SER A 80 -6.61 7.04 8.32
CA SER A 80 -7.52 7.95 7.60
C SER A 80 -8.31 7.17 6.56
N GLY A 81 -9.57 7.56 6.36
CA GLY A 81 -10.48 6.88 5.44
C GLY A 81 -11.82 7.58 5.33
N CYS A 82 -12.74 7.03 4.54
CA CYS A 82 -14.15 7.44 4.57
C CYS A 82 -14.95 6.54 5.53
N LEU A 83 -16.01 7.06 6.14
CA LEU A 83 -17.02 6.20 6.79
C LEU A 83 -17.95 5.63 5.70
N ILE A 84 -19.08 5.00 6.07
CA ILE A 84 -20.20 4.57 5.19
C ILE A 84 -20.92 5.73 4.44
N ASN A 85 -20.18 6.81 4.20
CA ASN A 85 -20.69 8.15 4.44
C ASN A 85 -19.96 9.27 3.68
N GLU A 86 -18.84 8.96 3.02
CA GLU A 86 -17.94 9.87 2.30
C GLU A 86 -17.29 11.02 3.08
N GLN A 87 -17.66 11.31 4.33
CA GLN A 87 -16.81 12.13 5.19
C GLN A 87 -15.48 11.45 5.42
N LYS A 88 -14.42 12.26 5.37
CA LYS A 88 -13.07 11.85 5.77
C LYS A 88 -13.01 11.78 7.30
N ALA A 89 -12.82 10.59 7.85
CA ALA A 89 -12.61 10.35 9.27
C ALA A 89 -11.16 9.96 9.56
N ILE A 90 -10.70 10.28 10.77
CA ILE A 90 -9.39 9.87 11.29
C ILE A 90 -9.61 9.06 12.55
N VAL A 91 -9.29 7.77 12.49
CA VAL A 91 -9.38 6.83 13.60
C VAL A 91 -7.99 6.68 14.23
N ASN A 92 -7.88 7.06 15.50
CA ASN A 92 -6.68 6.84 16.31
C ASN A 92 -6.82 5.52 17.08
N VAL A 93 -6.13 4.46 16.63
CA VAL A 93 -6.04 3.22 17.41
C VAL A 93 -4.92 3.38 18.43
N MET A 94 -5.32 3.42 19.71
CA MET A 94 -4.42 3.63 20.85
C MET A 94 -4.03 2.29 21.50
N ASP A 95 -3.22 2.36 22.55
CA ASP A 95 -2.80 1.25 23.43
C ASP A 95 -2.06 0.05 22.81
N ILE A 96 -1.90 0.00 21.49
CA ILE A 96 -0.90 -0.85 20.82
C ILE A 96 0.48 -0.55 21.41
N LYS A 97 1.20 -1.56 21.92
CA LYS A 97 2.53 -1.41 22.52
C LYS A 97 3.61 -1.98 21.57
N PRO A 98 4.43 -1.16 20.89
CA PRO A 98 5.42 -1.66 19.95
C PRO A 98 6.43 -2.63 20.59
N PHE A 99 6.65 -3.79 19.94
CA PHE A 99 7.39 -4.91 20.54
C PHE A 99 8.38 -5.62 19.60
N PHE A 100 9.29 -6.38 20.18
CA PHE A 100 10.10 -7.40 19.50
C PHE A 100 10.41 -8.55 20.49
N ASP A 101 10.81 -9.70 19.98
CA ASP A 101 11.10 -10.89 20.78
C ASP A 101 12.62 -11.18 20.80
N VAL A 102 13.10 -11.65 21.94
CA VAL A 102 14.52 -11.99 22.18
C VAL A 102 14.63 -13.48 22.45
N VAL A 103 15.48 -14.19 21.72
CA VAL A 103 15.72 -15.63 21.93
C VAL A 103 16.40 -15.82 23.29
N VAL A 104 15.92 -16.76 24.10
CA VAL A 104 16.61 -17.18 25.34
C VAL A 104 17.61 -18.28 24.99
N PRO A 105 18.92 -18.11 25.26
CA PRO A 105 19.92 -19.16 25.06
C PRO A 105 19.64 -20.36 25.98
N GLU A 106 19.88 -21.58 25.49
CA GLU A 106 19.60 -22.82 26.23
C GLU A 106 20.62 -23.06 27.37
N GLU A 107 21.77 -22.38 27.30
CA GLU A 107 22.92 -22.47 28.20
C GLU A 107 22.83 -21.50 29.39
N ILE A 108 21.91 -20.52 29.36
CA ILE A 108 21.84 -19.43 30.35
C ILE A 108 20.52 -19.49 31.14
N PRO A 109 20.54 -19.56 32.48
CA PRO A 109 19.33 -19.50 33.30
C PRO A 109 18.49 -18.26 33.00
N LEU A 110 17.18 -18.46 32.78
CA LEU A 110 16.23 -17.41 32.35
C LEU A 110 16.26 -16.16 33.26
N SER A 111 16.47 -16.33 34.58
CA SER A 111 16.60 -15.24 35.54
C SER A 111 17.86 -14.39 35.28
N MET A 112 19.01 -15.02 35.05
CA MET A 112 20.27 -14.33 34.72
C MET A 112 20.17 -13.61 33.37
N PHE A 113 19.57 -14.27 32.36
CA PHE A 113 19.38 -13.68 31.04
C PHE A 113 18.42 -12.48 31.08
N LYS A 114 17.30 -12.59 31.83
CA LYS A 114 16.41 -11.45 32.11
C LYS A 114 17.15 -10.28 32.74
N THR A 115 17.94 -10.51 33.78
CA THR A 115 18.72 -9.44 34.45
C THR A 115 19.73 -8.78 33.50
N LYS A 116 20.41 -9.55 32.66
CA LYS A 116 21.32 -9.01 31.61
C LYS A 116 20.55 -8.15 30.61
N LEU A 117 19.42 -8.64 30.11
CA LEU A 117 18.58 -7.93 29.13
C LEU A 117 17.99 -6.63 29.72
N VAL A 118 17.40 -6.69 30.92
CA VAL A 118 16.86 -5.51 31.62
C VAL A 118 17.93 -4.43 31.76
N LYS A 119 19.18 -4.78 32.11
CA LYS A 119 20.29 -3.84 32.22
C LYS A 119 20.64 -3.17 30.88
N ILE A 120 20.61 -3.91 29.77
CA ILE A 120 20.81 -3.36 28.42
C ILE A 120 19.68 -2.37 28.09
N LEU A 121 18.42 -2.78 28.26
CA LEU A 121 17.24 -1.97 27.95
C LEU A 121 17.18 -0.69 28.82
N SER A 122 17.48 -0.78 30.12
CA SER A 122 17.48 0.36 31.03
C SER A 122 18.61 1.34 30.73
N ASN A 123 19.78 0.87 30.28
CA ASN A 123 20.89 1.75 29.90
C ASN A 123 20.57 2.56 28.63
N ILE A 124 19.85 1.99 27.67
CA ILE A 124 19.50 2.65 26.41
C ILE A 124 18.31 3.63 26.58
N LEU A 125 17.33 3.27 27.41
CA LEU A 125 16.12 4.10 27.60
C LEU A 125 16.21 5.04 28.82
N GLY A 126 17.16 4.82 29.74
CA GLY A 126 17.37 5.60 30.96
C GLY A 126 16.40 5.28 32.11
N SER A 127 15.49 4.30 31.96
CA SER A 127 14.60 3.82 33.02
C SER A 127 14.03 2.44 32.69
N THR A 128 13.77 1.63 33.72
CA THR A 128 12.96 0.40 33.62
C THR A 128 11.48 0.69 33.35
N SER A 129 10.96 1.86 33.71
CA SER A 129 9.56 2.25 33.48
C SER A 129 9.21 2.55 32.01
N LYS A 130 10.17 2.45 31.09
CA LYS A 130 9.98 2.72 29.64
C LYS A 130 9.72 1.46 28.80
N PHE A 131 9.77 0.28 29.40
CA PHE A 131 9.55 -0.98 28.71
C PHE A 131 8.91 -2.04 29.62
N GLY A 132 8.19 -2.98 29.02
CA GLY A 132 7.72 -4.20 29.68
C GLY A 132 8.45 -5.41 29.13
N ILE A 133 8.65 -6.44 29.97
CA ILE A 133 9.11 -7.76 29.51
C ILE A 133 8.22 -8.88 30.04
N GLU A 134 7.90 -9.83 29.18
CA GLU A 134 7.23 -11.09 29.54
C GLU A 134 7.96 -12.29 28.90
N THR A 135 7.65 -13.50 29.34
CA THR A 135 8.23 -14.73 28.75
C THR A 135 7.16 -15.46 27.98
N ILE A 136 7.43 -15.72 26.71
CA ILE A 136 6.55 -16.44 25.80
C ILE A 136 7.23 -17.71 25.27
N SER A 137 6.43 -18.60 24.67
CA SER A 137 6.92 -19.81 24.01
C SER A 137 6.32 -19.94 22.61
N ALA A 138 7.19 -19.99 21.61
CA ALA A 138 6.83 -19.98 20.20
C ALA A 138 7.74 -20.90 19.36
N PHE A 139 7.36 -21.18 18.13
CA PHE A 139 8.21 -21.92 17.18
C PHE A 139 9.08 -20.95 16.38
N LEU A 140 10.28 -21.40 15.99
CA LEU A 140 11.13 -20.69 15.03
C LEU A 140 10.66 -21.02 13.61
N LEU A 141 10.61 -20.04 12.69
CA LEU A 141 10.26 -20.29 11.29
C LEU A 141 11.27 -21.23 10.58
N GLN A 142 12.56 -21.15 10.92
CA GLN A 142 13.61 -21.91 10.21
C GLN A 142 13.81 -23.31 10.81
N GLY A 143 13.50 -24.33 10.01
CA GLY A 143 13.66 -25.75 10.32
C GLY A 143 12.44 -26.36 11.01
N TYR A 144 12.30 -27.68 10.93
CA TYR A 144 11.27 -28.43 11.65
C TYR A 144 11.58 -28.56 13.16
N HIS A 145 10.69 -28.04 14.01
CA HIS A 145 10.78 -28.15 15.47
C HIS A 145 9.47 -28.69 16.07
N THR A 146 9.56 -29.73 16.90
CA THR A 146 8.39 -30.30 17.62
C THR A 146 8.13 -29.66 18.98
N LYS A 147 9.06 -28.84 19.48
CA LYS A 147 8.96 -28.10 20.74
C LYS A 147 9.11 -26.60 20.48
N LYS A 148 8.35 -25.80 21.22
CA LYS A 148 8.49 -24.34 21.25
C LYS A 148 9.79 -23.94 21.97
N LYS A 149 10.47 -22.90 21.50
CA LYS A 149 11.57 -22.24 22.21
C LYS A 149 11.05 -21.13 23.12
N LEU A 150 11.83 -20.80 24.15
CA LEU A 150 11.57 -19.68 25.06
C LEU A 150 12.07 -18.37 24.46
N TYR A 151 11.25 -17.33 24.58
CA TYR A 151 11.59 -15.96 24.19
C TYR A 151 11.26 -14.99 25.33
N ILE A 152 11.96 -13.86 25.38
CA ILE A 152 11.53 -12.68 26.15
C ILE A 152 10.92 -11.69 25.16
N HIS A 153 9.62 -11.44 25.32
CA HIS A 153 8.88 -10.46 24.55
C HIS A 153 9.07 -9.09 25.19
N VAL A 154 9.64 -8.14 24.44
CA VAL A 154 10.02 -6.79 24.91
C VAL A 154 9.05 -5.77 24.32
N ARG A 155 8.22 -5.16 25.16
CA ARG A 155 7.29 -4.07 24.80
C ARG A 155 7.88 -2.72 25.16
N THR A 156 7.62 -1.72 24.34
CA THR A 156 7.95 -0.30 24.59
C THR A 156 6.72 0.58 24.41
N TRP A 157 6.78 1.82 24.87
CA TRP A 157 5.65 2.76 24.71
C TRP A 157 5.52 3.34 23.30
N ASN A 158 6.62 3.44 22.54
CA ASN A 158 6.63 3.98 21.18
C ASN A 158 7.62 3.25 20.24
N HIS A 159 7.39 3.34 18.92
CA HIS A 159 8.16 2.62 17.91
C HIS A 159 9.60 3.14 17.74
N PHE A 160 9.89 4.41 18.05
CA PHE A 160 11.25 4.94 18.04
C PHE A 160 12.11 4.32 19.14
N ASP A 161 11.57 4.19 20.35
CA ASP A 161 12.25 3.54 21.46
C ASP A 161 12.43 2.03 21.20
N ARG A 162 11.41 1.35 20.64
CA ARG A 162 11.54 -0.02 20.11
C ARG A 162 12.75 -0.16 19.19
N HIS A 163 12.87 0.70 18.18
CA HIS A 163 13.98 0.66 17.22
C HIS A 163 15.34 0.83 17.91
N LYS A 164 15.47 1.78 18.85
CA LYS A 164 16.72 2.00 19.61
C LYS A 164 17.14 0.75 20.38
N VAL A 165 16.25 0.15 21.17
CA VAL A 165 16.61 -1.03 21.98
C VAL A 165 16.83 -2.28 21.14
N LEU A 166 16.03 -2.49 20.09
CA LEU A 166 16.21 -3.61 19.17
C LEU A 166 17.58 -3.54 18.47
N LYS A 167 17.99 -2.34 18.00
CA LYS A 167 19.33 -2.12 17.42
C LYS A 167 20.42 -2.44 18.45
N ALA A 168 20.34 -1.90 19.66
CA ALA A 168 21.32 -2.14 20.72
C ALA A 168 21.39 -3.62 21.17
N VAL A 169 20.27 -4.35 21.18
CA VAL A 169 20.23 -5.80 21.49
C VAL A 169 20.92 -6.61 20.40
N ARG A 170 20.74 -6.27 19.12
CA ARG A 170 21.49 -6.89 18.00
C ARG A 170 22.98 -6.54 18.04
N GLU A 171 23.33 -5.30 18.38
CA GLU A 171 24.74 -4.85 18.49
C GLU A 171 25.55 -5.59 19.57
N VAL A 172 24.90 -6.14 20.60
CA VAL A 172 25.54 -7.00 21.61
C VAL A 172 25.44 -8.51 21.28
N GLY A 173 25.14 -8.86 20.02
CA GLY A 173 25.14 -10.23 19.50
C GLY A 173 23.99 -11.11 19.99
N ILE A 174 22.88 -10.54 20.47
CA ILE A 174 21.72 -11.31 20.94
C ILE A 174 20.73 -11.50 19.80
N SER A 175 20.34 -12.76 19.54
CA SER A 175 19.38 -13.13 18.50
C SER A 175 17.95 -12.66 18.81
N THR A 176 17.25 -12.13 17.79
CA THR A 176 15.90 -11.56 17.90
C THR A 176 14.92 -12.20 16.93
N ALA A 177 13.62 -12.00 17.16
CA ALA A 177 12.51 -12.33 16.27
C ALA A 177 11.37 -11.30 16.41
N SER A 178 10.41 -11.29 15.48
CA SER A 178 9.35 -10.26 15.38
C SER A 178 9.94 -8.84 15.31
N ASP A 179 11.06 -8.75 14.59
CA ASP A 179 12.16 -7.83 14.85
C ASP A 179 12.50 -6.94 13.65
N ASP A 180 11.50 -6.63 12.82
CA ASP A 180 11.65 -5.67 11.73
C ASP A 180 12.28 -4.37 12.26
N LEU A 181 13.39 -3.93 11.65
CA LEU A 181 14.15 -2.78 12.12
C LEU A 181 13.55 -1.43 11.70
N ASN A 182 12.46 -1.38 10.95
CA ASN A 182 11.96 -0.16 10.34
C ASN A 182 11.21 0.71 11.37
N PRO A 183 11.66 1.95 11.67
CA PRO A 183 10.93 2.86 12.55
C PRO A 183 9.83 3.63 11.82
N THR A 184 9.85 3.69 10.48
CA THR A 184 9.05 4.61 9.66
C THR A 184 7.75 3.98 9.12
N TYR A 185 7.67 2.65 9.18
CA TYR A 185 6.56 1.85 8.62
C TYR A 185 6.15 0.74 9.61
N TYR A 186 6.19 1.03 10.91
CA TYR A 186 5.85 0.09 11.98
C TYR A 186 4.40 -0.39 11.89
N TYR A 187 3.49 0.43 11.37
CA TYR A 187 2.09 0.08 11.11
C TYR A 187 1.94 -1.21 10.28
N ARG A 188 2.91 -1.55 9.42
CA ARG A 188 2.88 -2.78 8.63
C ARG A 188 2.92 -4.01 9.55
N LYS A 189 3.79 -3.99 10.58
CA LYS A 189 3.86 -5.05 11.58
C LYS A 189 2.52 -5.16 12.33
N VAL A 190 1.98 -4.04 12.78
CA VAL A 190 0.69 -4.00 13.50
C VAL A 190 -0.45 -4.57 12.64
N ALA A 191 -0.59 -4.10 11.40
CA ALA A 191 -1.65 -4.57 10.49
C ALA A 191 -1.47 -6.03 10.05
N CYS A 192 -0.22 -6.51 9.98
CA CYS A 192 0.13 -7.91 9.70
C CYS A 192 -0.27 -8.85 10.85
N GLU A 193 0.04 -8.47 12.08
CA GLU A 193 -0.15 -9.30 13.28
C GLU A 193 -1.58 -9.24 13.81
N GLU A 194 -2.18 -8.05 13.88
CA GLU A 194 -3.58 -7.81 14.29
C GLU A 194 -4.57 -7.96 13.11
N ARG A 195 -4.06 -8.24 11.89
CA ARG A 195 -4.85 -8.42 10.65
C ARG A 195 -5.80 -7.28 10.31
N LEU A 196 -5.36 -6.04 10.58
CA LEU A 196 -6.18 -4.84 10.33
C LEU A 196 -6.45 -4.67 8.83
N PRO A 197 -7.73 -4.50 8.42
CA PRO A 197 -8.06 -4.17 7.04
C PRO A 197 -7.65 -2.71 6.75
N LEU A 198 -6.58 -2.52 5.98
CA LEU A 198 -6.06 -1.20 5.61
C LEU A 198 -6.48 -0.72 4.20
N SER A 199 -7.37 -1.46 3.53
CA SER A 199 -7.93 -1.12 2.20
C SER A 199 -9.27 -1.81 1.90
N SER A 200 -10.03 -2.13 2.95
CA SER A 200 -11.31 -2.83 2.87
C SER A 200 -12.18 -2.47 4.08
N TRP A 201 -13.48 -2.74 4.01
CA TRP A 201 -14.45 -2.31 5.03
C TRP A 201 -14.10 -2.84 6.44
N ALA A 202 -13.67 -1.92 7.29
CA ALA A 202 -13.48 -2.07 8.72
C ALA A 202 -14.79 -1.84 9.48
N VAL A 203 -14.80 -2.32 10.72
CA VAL A 203 -15.93 -2.24 11.65
C VAL A 203 -15.44 -1.62 12.95
N LEU A 204 -15.99 -0.45 13.30
CA LEU A 204 -15.66 0.30 14.50
C LEU A 204 -16.71 0.01 15.60
N ASN A 205 -16.25 -0.49 16.74
CA ASN A 205 -17.05 -0.75 17.95
C ASN A 205 -16.39 -0.05 19.16
N ASP A 206 -17.14 0.14 20.24
CA ASP A 206 -16.66 0.56 21.57
C ASP A 206 -15.77 1.82 21.60
N TYR A 207 -15.98 2.74 20.67
CA TYR A 207 -15.22 3.99 20.56
C TYR A 207 -15.57 5.01 21.66
N ASN A 208 -14.59 5.83 22.02
CA ASN A 208 -14.73 6.91 23.00
C ASN A 208 -14.86 8.28 22.31
N ASN A 209 -15.86 9.06 22.75
CA ASN A 209 -16.14 10.47 22.41
C ASN A 209 -15.50 11.01 21.12
N PRO A 210 -16.12 10.78 19.95
CA PRO A 210 -15.61 11.34 18.71
C PRO A 210 -16.06 12.81 18.54
N LEU A 211 -15.08 13.70 18.34
CA LEU A 211 -15.32 15.08 17.90
C LEU A 211 -15.59 15.08 16.38
N PHE A 212 -16.86 15.00 15.98
CA PHE A 212 -17.28 15.05 14.58
C PHE A 212 -17.98 16.35 14.20
N SER A 213 -17.65 16.87 13.00
CA SER A 213 -18.46 17.82 12.22
C SER A 213 -19.28 17.07 11.14
N LEU A 214 -20.17 17.76 10.40
CA LEU A 214 -21.28 17.15 9.65
C LEU A 214 -20.97 16.59 8.23
N ALA A 215 -21.94 15.82 7.69
CA ALA A 215 -21.88 14.82 6.60
C ALA A 215 -22.92 15.12 5.48
N LEU A 216 -23.35 14.25 4.53
CA LEU A 216 -23.16 12.84 4.03
C LEU A 216 -23.68 12.88 2.54
N SER A 217 -23.58 11.97 1.54
CA SER A 217 -23.29 10.53 1.42
C SER A 217 -22.87 10.04 0.00
N ARG A 218 -22.14 8.90 -0.06
CA ARG A 218 -22.29 7.74 -0.99
C ARG A 218 -21.20 6.66 -0.71
N ASP A 219 -20.66 5.95 -1.71
CA ASP A 219 -19.68 4.84 -1.60
C ASP A 219 -18.39 5.12 -2.40
N HIS A 220 -17.91 6.38 -2.39
CA HIS A 220 -16.80 6.82 -3.23
C HIS A 220 -15.65 7.46 -2.45
N THR A 221 -14.47 6.88 -2.60
CA THR A 221 -13.19 7.49 -2.25
C THR A 221 -12.98 8.71 -3.14
N LEU A 222 -12.77 9.91 -2.59
CA LEU A 222 -12.63 11.11 -3.43
C LEU A 222 -11.25 11.13 -4.09
N ILE A 223 -11.26 10.94 -5.41
CA ILE A 223 -10.09 10.97 -6.29
C ILE A 223 -9.97 12.37 -6.90
N LEU A 224 -8.80 13.01 -6.73
CA LEU A 224 -8.45 14.28 -7.39
C LEU A 224 -7.52 14.02 -8.58
N THR A 225 -7.92 14.43 -9.77
CA THR A 225 -7.04 14.50 -10.96
C THR A 225 -6.64 15.94 -11.23
N TRP A 226 -5.37 16.16 -11.57
CA TRP A 226 -4.78 17.49 -11.82
C TRP A 226 -3.65 17.37 -12.86
N ASP A 227 -3.28 18.50 -13.47
CA ASP A 227 -2.28 18.66 -14.54
C ASP A 227 -1.78 20.11 -14.45
N ILE A 228 -0.50 20.41 -14.75
CA ILE A 228 0.00 21.80 -14.82
C ILE A 228 0.51 22.17 -16.21
N GLU A 229 -0.08 23.21 -16.78
CA GLU A 229 0.46 23.85 -17.98
C GLU A 229 1.45 24.95 -17.59
N THR A 230 2.63 25.00 -18.23
CA THR A 230 3.65 26.01 -17.95
C THR A 230 4.18 26.66 -19.23
N TYR A 231 4.38 27.98 -19.17
CA TYR A 231 4.88 28.78 -20.28
C TYR A 231 6.36 29.14 -20.11
N SER A 232 7.03 29.45 -21.22
CA SER A 232 8.42 29.89 -21.29
C SER A 232 8.56 30.95 -22.39
N SER A 233 8.94 32.18 -22.03
CA SER A 233 9.15 33.29 -22.99
C SER A 233 10.42 33.11 -23.85
N ARG A 234 11.28 32.15 -23.47
CA ARG A 234 12.56 31.91 -24.12
C ARG A 234 12.33 31.28 -25.50
N ARG A 235 12.83 31.96 -26.54
CA ARG A 235 12.72 31.56 -27.95
C ARG A 235 12.84 30.03 -28.16
N MET A 236 11.74 29.46 -28.66
CA MET A 236 11.57 28.12 -29.24
C MET A 236 12.70 27.11 -28.99
N GLY A 237 12.60 26.33 -27.91
CA GLY A 237 13.46 25.17 -27.65
C GLY A 237 13.90 24.96 -26.19
N GLY A 238 13.71 25.94 -25.30
CA GLY A 238 14.05 25.82 -23.89
C GLY A 238 12.95 25.17 -23.05
N ALA A 239 13.26 24.08 -22.35
CA ALA A 239 12.33 23.42 -21.42
C ALA A 239 11.96 24.35 -20.22
N PRO A 240 10.71 24.32 -19.72
CA PRO A 240 10.28 25.13 -18.58
C PRO A 240 11.09 24.86 -17.30
N ASN A 241 11.30 25.90 -16.49
CA ASN A 241 12.11 25.82 -15.27
C ASN A 241 11.56 26.76 -14.19
N ALA A 242 11.23 26.21 -13.02
CA ALA A 242 10.60 26.91 -11.89
C ALA A 242 11.38 28.13 -11.36
N ASN A 243 12.68 28.25 -11.68
CA ASN A 243 13.51 29.37 -11.25
C ASN A 243 13.13 30.71 -11.92
N PHE A 244 12.42 30.69 -13.05
CA PHE A 244 12.01 31.90 -13.80
C PHE A 244 10.55 32.31 -13.50
N GLU A 245 10.12 33.43 -14.06
CA GLU A 245 8.82 34.07 -13.82
C GLU A 245 8.09 34.29 -15.14
N GLU A 246 6.96 33.63 -15.35
CA GLU A 246 6.06 33.79 -16.51
C GLU A 246 4.66 33.24 -16.15
N ASN A 247 3.61 33.64 -16.90
CA ASN A 247 2.20 33.48 -16.53
C ASN A 247 1.31 33.03 -17.72
N VAL A 248 0.03 32.75 -17.40
CA VAL A 248 -1.18 32.65 -18.25
C VAL A 248 -1.52 31.26 -18.82
N ILE A 249 -2.81 30.90 -18.68
CA ILE A 249 -3.52 29.74 -19.23
C ILE A 249 -4.86 30.26 -19.82
N ALA A 250 -5.44 29.59 -20.81
CA ALA A 250 -6.72 29.94 -21.44
C ALA A 250 -7.95 29.42 -20.66
N LEU A 251 -9.16 29.82 -21.06
CA LEU A 251 -10.41 29.54 -20.33
C LEU A 251 -11.43 28.73 -21.16
N ASP A 252 -12.08 27.75 -20.52
CA ASP A 252 -13.27 27.05 -21.01
C ASP A 252 -14.54 27.59 -20.31
N PRO A 253 -15.65 27.82 -21.04
CA PRO A 253 -16.85 28.45 -20.48
C PRO A 253 -17.68 27.60 -19.50
N GLN A 254 -17.36 26.33 -19.24
CA GLN A 254 -18.09 25.47 -18.32
C GLN A 254 -17.34 25.13 -17.02
N LEU A 255 -16.14 25.70 -16.81
CA LEU A 255 -15.32 25.45 -15.62
C LEU A 255 -15.44 26.55 -14.56
N ILE A 256 -15.43 26.16 -13.28
CA ILE A 256 -15.18 27.08 -12.17
C ILE A 256 -13.76 27.65 -12.36
N THR A 257 -13.67 28.96 -12.58
CA THR A 257 -12.43 29.64 -12.95
C THR A 257 -11.96 30.54 -11.81
N VAL A 258 -10.71 30.35 -11.37
CA VAL A 258 -10.08 31.19 -10.34
C VAL A 258 -8.98 32.05 -10.96
N ILE A 259 -9.26 33.33 -11.19
CA ILE A 259 -8.25 34.29 -11.68
C ILE A 259 -7.41 34.77 -10.48
N CYS A 260 -6.13 34.38 -10.47
CA CYS A 260 -5.19 34.76 -9.42
C CYS A 260 -4.31 35.95 -9.87
N GLY A 261 -4.22 36.99 -9.04
CA GLY A 261 -3.43 38.20 -9.35
C GLY A 261 -1.90 37.99 -9.37
N SER A 262 -1.40 36.85 -8.88
CA SER A 262 0.03 36.51 -8.86
C SER A 262 0.27 34.99 -8.83
N GLN A 263 1.51 34.58 -9.08
CA GLN A 263 1.93 33.16 -8.93
C GLN A 263 1.84 32.68 -7.47
N THR A 264 2.10 33.58 -6.51
CA THR A 264 1.89 33.32 -5.08
C THR A 264 0.43 33.01 -4.80
N ASN A 265 -0.48 33.82 -5.35
CA ASN A 265 -1.92 33.66 -5.22
C ASN A 265 -2.41 32.38 -5.90
N LEU A 266 -1.85 32.02 -7.06
CA LEU A 266 -2.17 30.76 -7.75
C LEU A 266 -1.80 29.52 -6.93
N LEU A 267 -0.59 29.51 -6.35
CA LEU A 267 -0.16 28.42 -5.46
C LEU A 267 -0.97 28.36 -4.16
N LYS A 268 -1.36 29.51 -3.62
CA LYS A 268 -2.27 29.58 -2.46
C LYS A 268 -3.66 29.08 -2.81
N ALA A 269 -4.23 29.50 -3.94
CA ALA A 269 -5.53 29.05 -4.42
C ALA A 269 -5.55 27.53 -4.65
N PHE A 270 -4.52 26.97 -5.29
CA PHE A 270 -4.35 25.51 -5.43
C PHE A 270 -4.39 24.79 -4.07
N ALA A 271 -3.65 25.30 -3.07
CA ALA A 271 -3.65 24.72 -1.72
C ALA A 271 -5.00 24.89 -0.99
N LEU A 272 -5.79 25.93 -1.30
CA LEU A 272 -7.16 26.11 -0.79
C LEU A 272 -8.16 25.18 -1.49
N CYS A 273 -8.08 25.01 -2.82
CA CYS A 273 -8.86 23.99 -3.55
C CYS A 273 -8.62 22.61 -2.95
N TRP A 274 -7.35 22.25 -2.72
CA TRP A 274 -6.97 21.00 -2.09
C TRP A 274 -7.52 20.86 -0.66
N LYS A 275 -7.47 21.93 0.14
CA LYS A 275 -8.05 21.99 1.49
C LYS A 275 -9.56 21.77 1.48
N PHE A 276 -10.27 22.41 0.54
CA PHE A 276 -11.73 22.30 0.40
C PHE A 276 -12.13 20.89 -0.04
N LEU A 277 -11.46 20.31 -1.04
CA LEU A 277 -11.75 18.98 -1.56
C LEU A 277 -11.29 17.85 -0.61
N ALA A 278 -10.21 18.04 0.16
CA ALA A 278 -9.69 17.08 1.14
C ALA A 278 -9.59 15.63 0.61
N SER A 279 -9.10 15.47 -0.63
CA SER A 279 -9.10 14.20 -1.38
C SER A 279 -8.39 13.06 -0.66
N ASP A 280 -8.83 11.83 -0.92
CA ASP A 280 -8.27 10.60 -0.33
C ASP A 280 -7.16 10.01 -1.19
N ILE A 281 -7.28 10.17 -2.51
CA ILE A 281 -6.28 9.81 -3.50
C ILE A 281 -6.13 10.99 -4.45
N HIS A 282 -4.91 11.27 -4.91
CA HIS A 282 -4.71 12.06 -6.13
C HIS A 282 -4.00 11.22 -7.19
N ILE A 283 -4.40 11.43 -8.44
CA ILE A 283 -3.95 10.66 -9.60
C ILE A 283 -3.62 11.61 -10.74
N GLY A 284 -2.46 11.42 -11.35
CA GLY A 284 -2.08 12.11 -12.59
C GLY A 284 -0.95 11.37 -13.30
N PHE A 285 -0.56 11.90 -14.46
CA PHE A 285 0.44 11.28 -15.33
C PHE A 285 1.73 12.10 -15.28
N ASN A 286 2.81 11.51 -14.74
CA ASN A 286 4.14 12.13 -14.59
C ASN A 286 4.26 13.21 -13.47
N ASP A 287 3.23 13.37 -12.63
CA ASP A 287 3.20 14.27 -11.45
C ASP A 287 4.49 14.19 -10.63
N SER A 288 5.01 12.97 -10.47
CA SER A 288 6.10 12.65 -9.56
C SER A 288 7.49 12.99 -10.11
N GLN A 289 7.63 13.32 -11.39
CA GLN A 289 8.90 13.83 -11.95
C GLN A 289 8.79 15.28 -12.42
N TYR A 290 7.59 15.72 -12.80
CA TYR A 290 7.33 17.07 -13.30
C TYR A 290 6.52 17.92 -12.32
N ASP A 291 5.23 17.66 -12.15
CA ASP A 291 4.26 18.62 -11.58
C ASP A 291 4.52 18.92 -10.11
N TRP A 292 4.57 17.89 -9.25
CA TRP A 292 4.91 18.06 -7.83
C TRP A 292 6.29 18.65 -7.64
N ARG A 293 7.24 18.30 -8.50
CA ARG A 293 8.59 18.84 -8.46
C ARG A 293 8.58 20.34 -8.79
N PHE A 294 7.87 20.75 -9.84
CA PHE A 294 7.74 22.15 -10.24
C PHE A 294 7.03 22.96 -9.15
N ILE A 295 5.86 22.50 -8.69
CA ILE A 295 5.08 23.15 -7.63
C ILE A 295 5.90 23.30 -6.34
N VAL A 296 6.59 22.25 -5.87
CA VAL A 296 7.33 22.32 -4.60
C VAL A 296 8.58 23.20 -4.71
N GLU A 297 9.38 23.14 -5.77
CA GLU A 297 10.53 24.05 -5.88
C GLU A 297 10.07 25.51 -6.12
N LYS A 298 8.98 25.74 -6.87
CA LYS A 298 8.38 27.08 -7.06
C LYS A 298 7.84 27.64 -5.75
N ALA A 299 7.14 26.83 -4.96
CA ALA A 299 6.62 27.20 -3.65
C ALA A 299 7.73 27.55 -2.63
N LYS A 300 8.92 26.94 -2.75
CA LYS A 300 10.10 27.36 -1.98
C LYS A 300 10.63 28.71 -2.45
N LYS A 301 10.79 28.93 -3.77
CA LYS A 301 11.26 30.22 -4.32
C LYS A 301 10.36 31.38 -3.87
N LEU A 302 9.04 31.17 -3.86
CA LEU A 302 8.05 32.18 -3.44
C LEU A 302 7.77 32.19 -1.92
N GLY A 303 8.48 31.39 -1.11
CA GLY A 303 8.34 31.38 0.35
C GLY A 303 7.03 30.77 0.91
N VAL A 304 6.15 30.23 0.05
CA VAL A 304 4.81 29.76 0.44
C VAL A 304 4.69 28.27 0.76
N LEU A 305 5.73 27.45 0.58
CA LEU A 305 5.62 25.99 0.77
C LEU A 305 5.08 25.59 2.16
N GLU A 306 5.51 26.27 3.24
CA GLU A 306 5.01 25.99 4.59
C GLU A 306 3.53 26.38 4.74
N TRP A 307 3.13 27.55 4.21
CA TRP A 307 1.73 27.97 4.19
C TRP A 307 0.86 26.98 3.42
N MET A 308 1.28 26.56 2.23
CA MET A 308 0.57 25.60 1.39
C MET A 308 0.39 24.26 2.12
N PHE A 309 1.47 23.66 2.62
CA PHE A 309 1.39 22.38 3.32
C PHE A 309 0.46 22.45 4.54
N ASN A 310 0.54 23.54 5.32
CA ASN A 310 -0.29 23.74 6.51
C ASN A 310 -1.76 24.08 6.19
N HIS A 311 -2.11 24.35 4.92
CA HIS A 311 -3.50 24.43 4.44
C HIS A 311 -3.98 23.10 3.85
N MET A 312 -3.13 22.38 3.13
CA MET A 312 -3.47 21.09 2.50
C MET A 312 -3.52 19.91 3.50
N SER A 313 -2.85 20.01 4.65
CA SER A 313 -2.73 18.95 5.66
C SER A 313 -3.47 19.30 6.94
N PHE A 314 -4.18 18.33 7.53
CA PHE A 314 -4.73 18.43 8.89
C PHE A 314 -3.64 18.45 9.98
N LYS A 315 -2.40 18.12 9.62
CA LYS A 315 -1.24 18.05 10.53
C LYS A 315 -0.19 19.09 10.11
N PRO A 316 -0.17 20.29 10.70
CA PRO A 316 0.79 21.33 10.33
C PRO A 316 2.23 20.96 10.71
N SER A 317 3.19 21.52 9.98
CA SER A 317 4.62 21.24 10.08
C SER A 317 5.45 22.45 9.66
N SER A 318 6.68 22.54 10.17
CA SER A 318 7.65 23.56 9.74
C SER A 318 8.31 23.21 8.39
N LEU A 319 8.79 24.22 7.67
CA LEU A 319 9.44 24.10 6.35
C LEU A 319 10.59 23.08 6.32
N GLU A 320 11.40 23.03 7.38
CA GLU A 320 12.50 22.05 7.52
C GLU A 320 11.94 20.62 7.51
N LYS A 321 10.94 20.35 8.36
CA LYS A 321 10.30 19.03 8.47
C LYS A 321 9.55 18.65 7.19
N ILE A 322 8.89 19.60 6.52
CA ILE A 322 8.23 19.37 5.23
C ILE A 322 9.28 18.96 4.18
N THR A 323 10.35 19.74 4.05
CA THR A 323 11.41 19.51 3.05
C THR A 323 12.18 18.20 3.30
N LYS A 324 12.34 17.81 4.57
CA LYS A 324 13.11 16.63 4.99
C LYS A 324 12.31 15.32 5.00
N TRP A 325 11.02 15.36 5.34
CA TRP A 325 10.23 14.17 5.61
C TRP A 325 8.97 14.01 4.73
N GLN A 326 8.41 15.11 4.22
CA GLN A 326 7.15 15.07 3.46
C GLN A 326 7.37 15.23 1.95
N TYR A 327 8.40 15.94 1.51
CA TYR A 327 8.80 15.98 0.10
C TYR A 327 9.64 14.73 -0.24
N GLN A 328 8.97 13.60 -0.41
CA GLN A 328 9.60 12.28 -0.45
C GLN A 328 10.17 11.94 -1.83
N TYR A 329 11.30 11.22 -1.83
CA TYR A 329 11.92 10.64 -3.01
C TYR A 329 11.95 9.13 -2.87
N ASN A 330 11.09 8.45 -3.63
CA ASN A 330 10.92 6.99 -3.60
C ASN A 330 11.48 6.38 -4.89
N MET A 331 12.32 5.35 -4.77
CA MET A 331 12.69 4.49 -5.89
C MET A 331 11.78 3.26 -5.89
N ILE A 332 11.07 3.04 -6.99
CA ILE A 332 10.25 1.86 -7.23
C ILE A 332 10.87 1.00 -8.34
N LYS A 333 10.48 -0.27 -8.42
CA LYS A 333 10.83 -1.14 -9.56
C LYS A 333 9.67 -1.20 -10.55
N VAL A 334 9.96 -0.90 -11.81
CA VAL A 334 9.02 -0.96 -12.93
C VAL A 334 9.69 -1.77 -14.03
N ASN A 335 9.14 -2.95 -14.31
CA ASN A 335 9.79 -3.98 -15.13
C ASN A 335 11.18 -4.30 -14.56
N ASP A 336 12.20 -4.47 -15.41
CA ASP A 336 13.59 -4.69 -15.00
C ASP A 336 14.32 -3.41 -14.55
N GLY A 337 13.64 -2.25 -14.58
CA GLY A 337 14.21 -0.93 -14.30
C GLY A 337 13.86 -0.36 -12.91
N ASN A 338 14.70 0.57 -12.45
CA ASN A 338 14.38 1.46 -11.34
C ASN A 338 13.71 2.72 -11.89
N PHE A 339 12.59 3.13 -11.29
CA PHE A 339 11.88 4.37 -11.59
C PHE A 339 11.81 5.23 -10.33
N TYR A 340 11.94 6.56 -10.48
CA TYR A 340 12.04 7.49 -9.36
C TYR A 340 10.81 8.39 -9.28
N LEU A 341 10.25 8.53 -8.08
CA LEU A 341 9.04 9.28 -7.77
C LEU A 341 9.37 10.35 -6.73
N LYS A 342 9.07 11.63 -7.02
CA LYS A 342 9.30 12.77 -6.12
C LYS A 342 8.01 13.57 -5.94
N HIS A 343 7.33 13.37 -4.81
CA HIS A 343 6.01 13.96 -4.55
C HIS A 343 5.92 14.58 -3.16
N LEU A 344 4.91 15.42 -2.92
CA LEU A 344 4.60 15.94 -1.60
C LEU A 344 3.62 15.00 -0.89
N LYS A 345 4.10 14.25 0.11
CA LYS A 345 3.27 13.38 0.93
C LYS A 345 2.41 14.23 1.87
N ILE A 346 1.12 14.29 1.57
CA ILE A 346 0.12 14.97 2.40
C ILE A 346 -0.56 13.91 3.30
N PRO A 347 -0.48 14.03 4.64
CA PRO A 347 -1.15 13.12 5.56
C PRO A 347 -2.64 12.93 5.22
N GLY A 348 -3.10 11.68 5.15
CA GLY A 348 -4.48 11.33 4.79
C GLY A 348 -4.81 11.38 3.30
N CYS A 349 -3.84 11.58 2.41
CA CYS A 349 -4.00 11.50 0.95
C CYS A 349 -2.94 10.58 0.33
N VAL A 350 -3.33 9.69 -0.59
CA VAL A 350 -2.43 8.79 -1.31
C VAL A 350 -2.10 9.37 -2.68
N ALA A 351 -0.80 9.52 -2.98
CA ALA A 351 -0.32 9.86 -4.31
C ALA A 351 -0.23 8.59 -5.19
N ILE A 352 -0.72 8.66 -6.42
CA ILE A 352 -0.59 7.62 -7.44
C ILE A 352 -0.21 8.27 -8.77
N ASP A 353 1.02 8.06 -9.23
CA ASP A 353 1.41 8.44 -10.60
C ASP A 353 1.04 7.29 -11.54
N VAL A 354 0.17 7.51 -12.53
CA VAL A 354 -0.22 6.44 -13.46
C VAL A 354 0.86 6.11 -14.48
N TRP A 355 1.86 6.96 -14.69
CA TRP A 355 2.92 6.70 -15.66
C TRP A 355 3.69 5.38 -15.38
N PRO A 356 4.23 5.12 -14.17
CA PRO A 356 4.84 3.84 -13.85
C PRO A 356 3.84 2.66 -13.90
N CYS A 357 2.55 2.87 -13.62
CA CYS A 357 1.53 1.83 -13.76
C CYS A 357 1.34 1.42 -15.23
N PHE A 358 1.21 2.39 -16.14
CA PHE A 358 1.17 2.13 -17.59
C PHE A 358 2.47 1.50 -18.11
N MET A 359 3.63 1.94 -17.61
CA MET A 359 4.91 1.30 -17.94
C MET A 359 5.00 -0.16 -17.50
N GLY A 360 4.37 -0.54 -16.38
CA GLY A 360 4.29 -1.93 -15.92
C GLY A 360 3.35 -2.79 -16.76
N LEU A 361 2.17 -2.26 -17.09
CA LEU A 361 1.15 -2.96 -17.89
C LEU A 361 1.60 -3.16 -19.35
N TYR A 362 2.15 -2.11 -19.98
CA TYR A 362 2.55 -2.08 -21.40
C TYR A 362 4.08 -2.23 -21.56
N SER A 363 4.69 -3.03 -20.69
CA SER A 363 6.14 -3.21 -20.51
C SER A 363 6.96 -3.63 -21.75
N LYS A 364 6.31 -4.11 -22.81
CA LYS A 364 6.96 -4.64 -24.02
C LYS A 364 7.31 -3.58 -25.07
N PHE A 365 6.95 -2.32 -24.86
CA PHE A 365 6.99 -1.30 -25.91
C PHE A 365 7.99 -0.17 -25.62
N LYS A 366 8.68 0.30 -26.68
CA LYS A 366 9.68 1.38 -26.62
C LYS A 366 9.09 2.80 -26.47
N LYS A 367 7.78 2.93 -26.24
CA LYS A 367 7.06 4.20 -26.13
C LYS A 367 6.39 4.29 -24.77
N SER A 368 6.40 5.49 -24.19
CA SER A 368 5.90 5.73 -22.84
C SER A 368 5.23 7.09 -22.66
N SER A 369 4.78 7.74 -23.73
CA SER A 369 4.00 8.99 -23.64
C SER A 369 2.52 8.72 -23.36
N LEU A 370 1.82 9.68 -22.76
CA LEU A 370 0.37 9.60 -22.54
C LEU A 370 -0.41 9.31 -23.83
N ALA A 371 -0.10 10.02 -24.92
CA ALA A 371 -0.67 9.80 -26.24
C ALA A 371 -0.42 8.38 -26.81
N TYR A 372 0.67 7.71 -26.42
CA TYR A 372 0.86 6.30 -26.75
C TYR A 372 -0.10 5.43 -25.94
N TYR A 373 -0.16 5.57 -24.62
CA TYR A 373 -1.01 4.74 -23.78
C TYR A 373 -2.52 4.94 -24.02
N LEU A 374 -2.98 6.17 -24.25
CA LEU A 374 -4.36 6.46 -24.65
C LEU A 374 -4.76 5.63 -25.87
N ARG A 375 -3.91 5.64 -26.90
CA ARG A 375 -4.12 4.88 -28.14
C ARG A 375 -4.13 3.36 -27.91
N GLU A 376 -3.26 2.82 -27.06
CA GLU A 376 -3.31 1.38 -26.72
C GLU A 376 -4.55 1.01 -25.88
N CYS A 377 -5.21 1.99 -25.26
CA CYS A 377 -6.50 1.86 -24.58
C CYS A 377 -7.70 2.15 -25.51
N ASN A 378 -7.48 2.34 -26.81
CA ASN A 378 -8.48 2.79 -27.80
C ASN A 378 -9.16 4.14 -27.48
N LEU A 379 -8.44 5.03 -26.78
CA LEU A 379 -8.86 6.40 -26.50
C LEU A 379 -8.24 7.38 -27.49
N ASP A 380 -8.96 8.48 -27.77
CA ASP A 380 -8.44 9.63 -28.52
C ASP A 380 -7.24 10.27 -27.77
N ASN A 381 -6.35 10.97 -28.49
CA ASN A 381 -5.22 11.70 -27.89
C ASN A 381 -5.70 12.90 -27.04
N LYS A 382 -4.83 13.49 -26.18
CA LYS A 382 -5.09 14.79 -25.51
C LYS A 382 -5.35 15.86 -26.58
N VAL A 383 -6.63 16.16 -26.76
CA VAL A 383 -7.26 17.21 -27.56
C VAL A 383 -8.41 17.69 -26.68
N ASP A 384 -8.73 18.99 -26.69
CA ASP A 384 -9.78 19.54 -25.82
C ASP A 384 -11.12 18.83 -26.09
N LEU A 385 -11.53 17.99 -25.13
CA LEU A 385 -12.70 17.13 -25.25
C LEU A 385 -13.96 17.97 -25.01
N PRO A 386 -14.87 18.11 -25.99
CA PRO A 386 -16.12 18.83 -25.77
C PRO A 386 -16.91 18.15 -24.64
N ILE A 387 -17.51 18.93 -23.74
CA ILE A 387 -18.12 18.44 -22.48
C ILE A 387 -19.07 17.24 -22.67
N HIS A 388 -19.83 17.17 -23.77
CA HIS A 388 -20.74 16.06 -24.05
C HIS A 388 -20.01 14.71 -24.25
N ARG A 389 -18.75 14.72 -24.69
CA ARG A 389 -17.88 13.54 -24.68
C ARG A 389 -17.34 13.25 -23.28
N ILE A 390 -16.92 14.28 -22.53
CA ILE A 390 -16.46 14.11 -21.14
C ILE A 390 -17.56 13.46 -20.29
N ASN A 391 -18.78 13.99 -20.32
CA ASN A 391 -19.92 13.45 -19.58
C ASN A 391 -20.27 12.03 -20.04
N LYS A 392 -20.15 11.71 -21.34
CA LYS A 392 -20.30 10.34 -21.83
C LYS A 392 -19.22 9.40 -21.30
N TYR A 393 -17.95 9.81 -21.29
CA TYR A 393 -16.84 9.01 -20.74
C TYR A 393 -16.93 8.89 -19.21
N TYR A 394 -17.42 9.91 -18.51
CA TYR A 394 -17.72 9.87 -17.08
C TYR A 394 -18.87 8.90 -16.78
N GLU A 395 -19.96 8.94 -17.56
CA GLU A 395 -21.02 7.93 -17.50
C GLU A 395 -20.52 6.51 -17.81
N MET A 396 -19.53 6.34 -18.68
CA MET A 396 -18.90 5.03 -18.92
C MET A 396 -18.02 4.62 -17.72
N ALA A 397 -17.20 5.51 -17.18
CA ALA A 397 -16.37 5.25 -15.99
C ALA A 397 -17.17 5.04 -14.69
N LEU A 398 -18.40 5.55 -14.60
CA LEU A 398 -19.35 5.22 -13.53
C LEU A 398 -19.99 3.83 -13.70
N LYS A 399 -19.98 3.26 -14.91
CA LYS A 399 -20.51 1.92 -15.23
C LYS A 399 -19.41 0.85 -15.27
N GLU A 400 -18.18 1.26 -15.55
CA GLU A 400 -16.98 0.44 -15.59
C GLU A 400 -16.15 0.67 -14.32
N THR A 401 -16.23 -0.25 -13.36
CA THR A 401 -15.31 -0.25 -12.21
C THR A 401 -13.86 -0.29 -12.70
N ASN A 402 -13.06 0.74 -12.38
CA ASN A 402 -11.65 0.80 -12.78
C ASN A 402 -10.89 -0.41 -12.21
N VAL A 403 -10.66 -1.39 -13.08
CA VAL A 403 -10.17 -2.73 -12.73
C VAL A 403 -8.82 -2.64 -12.02
N ILE A 404 -7.96 -1.69 -12.42
CA ILE A 404 -6.62 -1.51 -11.85
C ILE A 404 -6.71 -1.13 -10.36
N THR A 405 -7.61 -0.22 -10.00
CA THR A 405 -7.78 0.21 -8.60
C THR A 405 -8.42 -0.91 -7.76
N ALA A 406 -9.42 -1.61 -8.31
CA ALA A 406 -10.08 -2.73 -7.63
C ALA A 406 -9.14 -3.93 -7.39
N GLU A 407 -8.35 -4.31 -8.40
CA GLU A 407 -7.32 -5.35 -8.27
C GLU A 407 -6.26 -4.97 -7.23
N GLN A 408 -5.81 -3.72 -7.23
CA GLN A 408 -4.86 -3.23 -6.21
C GLN A 408 -5.48 -3.30 -4.82
N MET A 409 -6.70 -2.80 -4.60
CA MET A 409 -7.40 -2.91 -3.30
C MET A 409 -7.54 -4.37 -2.83
N GLN A 410 -7.86 -5.30 -3.73
CA GLN A 410 -8.00 -6.71 -3.38
C GLN A 410 -6.64 -7.35 -3.01
N VAL A 411 -5.57 -7.05 -3.75
CA VAL A 411 -4.21 -7.52 -3.45
C VAL A 411 -3.69 -6.91 -2.14
N VAL A 412 -3.98 -5.65 -1.87
CA VAL A 412 -3.64 -4.95 -0.61
C VAL A 412 -4.36 -5.62 0.56
N SER A 413 -5.67 -5.82 0.47
CA SER A 413 -6.47 -6.46 1.53
C SER A 413 -6.11 -7.93 1.76
N ILE A 414 -5.60 -8.65 0.75
CA ILE A 414 -5.07 -10.02 0.90
C ILE A 414 -3.70 -10.02 1.59
N SER A 415 -2.91 -8.93 1.49
CA SER A 415 -1.54 -8.85 2.02
C SER A 415 -1.37 -8.00 3.28
N PHE A 416 -2.46 -7.48 3.87
CA PHE A 416 -2.45 -6.66 5.09
C PHE A 416 -1.55 -5.41 5.02
N LEU A 417 -1.44 -4.82 3.82
CA LEU A 417 -0.65 -3.63 3.54
C LEU A 417 -1.54 -2.39 3.37
N SER A 418 -0.95 -1.20 3.20
CA SER A 418 -1.70 0.00 2.77
C SER A 418 -1.76 0.13 1.24
N LEU A 419 -2.68 0.95 0.72
CA LEU A 419 -2.71 1.32 -0.71
C LEU A 419 -1.37 1.93 -1.17
N TYR A 420 -0.81 2.82 -0.35
CA TYR A 420 0.53 3.39 -0.55
C TYR A 420 1.60 2.31 -0.68
N ASP A 421 1.60 1.29 0.19
CA ASP A 421 2.58 0.21 0.11
C ASP A 421 2.46 -0.60 -1.18
N ALA A 422 1.25 -0.83 -1.69
CA ALA A 422 1.09 -1.60 -2.92
C ALA A 422 1.55 -0.85 -4.17
N HIS A 423 1.38 0.47 -4.22
CA HIS A 423 1.88 1.31 -5.31
C HIS A 423 3.41 1.50 -5.22
N TYR A 424 3.94 1.84 -4.04
CA TYR A 424 5.36 2.19 -3.87
C TYR A 424 6.30 1.00 -3.60
N PHE A 425 5.81 -0.21 -3.27
CA PHE A 425 6.68 -1.35 -2.93
C PHE A 425 6.41 -2.60 -3.78
N ALA A 426 7.50 -3.21 -4.25
CA ALA A 426 7.51 -4.37 -5.15
C ALA A 426 6.82 -5.62 -4.54
N GLY A 427 6.48 -6.59 -5.39
CA GLY A 427 5.72 -7.80 -5.01
C GLY A 427 6.28 -8.59 -3.82
N GLY A 428 7.60 -8.56 -3.60
CA GLY A 428 8.24 -9.18 -2.43
C GLY A 428 7.67 -8.67 -1.09
N MET A 429 7.35 -7.38 -0.96
CA MET A 429 6.74 -6.82 0.25
C MET A 429 5.37 -7.45 0.53
N LYS A 430 4.57 -7.63 -0.53
CA LYS A 430 3.22 -8.22 -0.49
C LYS A 430 3.27 -9.69 -0.04
N VAL A 431 4.28 -10.43 -0.51
CA VAL A 431 4.54 -11.83 -0.09
C VAL A 431 5.04 -11.90 1.36
N CYS A 432 6.03 -11.09 1.73
CA CYS A 432 6.59 -11.10 3.09
C CYS A 432 5.54 -10.77 4.16
N ASN A 433 4.66 -9.80 3.91
CA ASN A 433 3.64 -9.40 4.87
C ASN A 433 2.54 -10.48 5.03
N LEU A 434 2.09 -11.11 3.93
CA LEU A 434 1.16 -12.26 3.98
C LEU A 434 1.77 -13.48 4.68
N LEU A 435 3.06 -13.78 4.44
CA LEU A 435 3.78 -14.84 5.15
C LEU A 435 3.92 -14.53 6.64
N GLY A 436 4.23 -13.28 7.02
CA GLY A 436 4.29 -12.83 8.41
C GLY A 436 2.95 -13.01 9.13
N ALA A 437 1.86 -12.51 8.54
CA ALA A 437 0.51 -12.61 9.11
C ALA A 437 0.05 -14.07 9.29
N SER A 438 0.56 -14.96 8.44
CA SER A 438 0.27 -16.40 8.47
C SER A 438 1.19 -17.18 9.42
N ALA A 439 2.43 -16.70 9.64
CA ALA A 439 3.36 -17.23 10.62
C ALA A 439 2.92 -16.87 12.05
N TRP A 440 2.55 -15.61 12.28
CA TRP A 440 2.06 -15.09 13.56
C TRP A 440 0.85 -15.87 14.08
N GLN A 441 -0.17 -16.08 13.24
CA GLN A 441 -1.36 -16.89 13.60
C GLN A 441 -1.00 -18.34 13.99
N ARG A 442 0.09 -18.91 13.44
CA ARG A 442 0.58 -20.26 13.75
C ARG A 442 1.57 -20.30 14.91
N GLY A 443 1.86 -19.15 15.56
CA GLY A 443 2.85 -19.04 16.63
C GLY A 443 4.29 -19.32 16.17
N LEU A 444 4.59 -19.00 14.89
CA LEU A 444 5.93 -19.03 14.30
C LEU A 444 6.51 -17.62 14.30
N LEU A 445 7.61 -17.40 15.00
CA LEU A 445 8.30 -16.11 14.99
C LEU A 445 9.31 -16.06 13.84
N THR A 446 9.27 -14.96 13.11
CA THR A 446 10.15 -14.66 11.98
C THR A 446 11.28 -13.74 12.43
N SER A 447 12.45 -13.82 11.81
CA SER A 447 13.51 -12.82 11.99
C SER A 447 13.81 -12.14 10.66
N THR A 448 14.14 -10.85 10.76
CA THR A 448 14.57 -9.96 9.67
C THR A 448 16.09 -9.77 9.65
N ILE A 449 16.84 -10.52 10.47
CA ILE A 449 18.30 -10.58 10.38
C ILE A 449 18.66 -11.24 9.03
N SER A 450 19.35 -10.50 8.17
CA SER A 450 19.95 -11.03 6.94
C SER A 450 21.04 -12.05 7.30
N CYS A 451 21.11 -13.17 6.57
CA CYS A 451 22.29 -14.04 6.65
C CYS A 451 23.53 -13.24 6.22
N GLU A 452 24.54 -13.17 7.07
CA GLU A 452 25.81 -12.48 6.77
C GLU A 452 26.60 -13.20 5.66
N GLN A 453 26.33 -14.50 5.47
CA GLN A 453 26.84 -15.30 4.36
C GLN A 453 25.84 -15.27 3.20
N THR A 454 25.97 -14.25 2.34
CA THR A 454 25.35 -14.27 1.01
C THR A 454 26.18 -15.15 0.08
N GLU A 455 25.86 -16.44 0.02
CA GLU A 455 26.48 -17.36 -0.94
C GLU A 455 26.13 -16.94 -2.37
N SER A 456 27.16 -16.57 -3.15
CA SER A 456 26.99 -16.24 -4.56
C SER A 456 27.01 -17.51 -5.40
N GLY A 457 26.00 -17.66 -6.26
CA GLY A 457 25.81 -18.85 -7.07
C GLY A 457 24.55 -18.77 -7.91
N SER A 458 24.39 -19.71 -8.84
CA SER A 458 23.15 -19.91 -9.58
C SER A 458 22.67 -21.36 -9.44
N PHE A 459 21.37 -21.50 -9.21
CA PHE A 459 20.70 -22.80 -9.30
C PHE A 459 20.46 -23.14 -10.78
N LEU A 460 20.39 -24.43 -11.10
CA LEU A 460 20.01 -24.85 -12.45
C LEU A 460 18.58 -24.38 -12.75
N GLY A 461 18.40 -23.64 -13.85
CA GLY A 461 17.09 -23.14 -14.28
C GLY A 461 16.19 -24.23 -14.87
N ALA A 462 15.03 -23.82 -15.39
CA ALA A 462 14.13 -24.72 -16.10
C ALA A 462 14.81 -25.35 -17.33
N TYR A 463 14.70 -26.67 -17.47
CA TYR A 463 15.17 -27.38 -18.66
C TYR A 463 14.24 -27.10 -19.86
N VAL A 464 14.83 -26.69 -20.98
CA VAL A 464 14.11 -26.48 -22.24
C VAL A 464 14.48 -27.62 -23.19
N PHE A 465 13.48 -28.43 -23.57
CA PHE A 465 13.69 -29.49 -24.55
C PHE A 465 14.01 -28.89 -25.93
N PRO A 466 15.00 -29.41 -26.69
CA PRO A 466 15.38 -28.87 -27.99
C PRO A 466 14.21 -28.87 -29.00
N PRO A 467 13.78 -27.72 -29.53
CA PRO A 467 12.66 -27.67 -30.46
C PRO A 467 13.07 -28.18 -31.85
N ILE A 468 12.21 -29.02 -32.45
CA ILE A 468 12.30 -29.36 -33.87
C ILE A 468 11.93 -28.10 -34.66
N LYS A 469 12.90 -27.52 -35.37
CA LYS A 469 12.71 -26.28 -36.13
C LYS A 469 12.12 -26.60 -37.51
N GLY A 470 10.92 -26.09 -37.77
CA GLY A 470 10.24 -26.25 -39.06
C GLY A 470 8.85 -25.61 -39.04
N LEU A 471 8.15 -25.68 -40.17
CA LEU A 471 6.75 -25.29 -40.30
C LEU A 471 5.91 -26.59 -40.40
N GLU A 472 5.20 -26.94 -39.33
CA GLU A 472 4.37 -28.15 -39.28
C GLU A 472 2.96 -27.85 -39.83
N ASN A 473 2.74 -28.26 -41.09
CA ASN A 473 1.50 -28.02 -41.85
C ASN A 473 0.67 -29.30 -42.09
N LYS A 474 1.11 -30.47 -41.60
CA LYS A 474 0.48 -31.77 -41.88
C LYS A 474 -0.39 -32.26 -40.72
N CYS A 475 0.00 -31.95 -39.48
CA CYS A 475 -0.67 -32.43 -38.27
C CYS A 475 -0.95 -31.27 -37.30
N PRO A 476 -2.15 -31.19 -36.68
CA PRO A 476 -2.41 -30.25 -35.59
C PRO A 476 -1.49 -30.51 -34.38
N VAL A 477 -0.88 -29.46 -33.84
CA VAL A 477 -0.02 -29.54 -32.65
C VAL A 477 -0.83 -29.17 -31.40
N THR A 478 -0.96 -30.10 -30.45
CA THR A 478 -1.68 -29.88 -29.19
C THR A 478 -0.73 -29.36 -28.11
N GLY A 479 -1.04 -28.19 -27.54
CA GLY A 479 -0.35 -27.67 -26.35
C GLY A 479 -0.92 -28.26 -25.06
N LEU A 480 -0.07 -28.94 -24.28
CA LEU A 480 -0.37 -29.41 -22.92
C LEU A 480 0.56 -28.69 -21.92
N ASP A 481 0.01 -28.20 -20.82
CA ASP A 481 0.74 -27.41 -19.81
C ASP A 481 0.24 -27.71 -18.37
N PHE A 482 1.10 -27.50 -17.39
CA PHE A 482 0.82 -27.73 -15.97
C PHE A 482 0.29 -26.46 -15.30
N ALA A 483 -1.03 -26.41 -15.07
CA ALA A 483 -1.70 -25.29 -14.42
C ALA A 483 -1.11 -24.97 -13.02
N SER A 484 -0.27 -23.94 -12.95
CA SER A 484 0.37 -23.45 -11.71
C SER A 484 1.43 -24.41 -11.13
N LEU A 485 2.29 -24.98 -11.99
CA LEU A 485 3.32 -25.97 -11.66
C LEU A 485 4.09 -25.73 -10.33
N TYR A 486 4.80 -24.61 -10.19
CA TYR A 486 5.65 -24.37 -9.01
C TYR A 486 4.86 -24.31 -7.68
N PRO A 487 3.73 -23.55 -7.56
CA PRO A 487 2.84 -23.68 -6.41
C PRO A 487 2.41 -25.11 -6.10
N SER A 488 2.03 -25.89 -7.12
CA SER A 488 1.60 -27.29 -6.94
C SER A 488 2.72 -28.18 -6.40
N LEU A 489 3.97 -27.99 -6.84
CA LEU A 489 5.14 -28.68 -6.31
C LEU A 489 5.41 -28.28 -4.85
N ILE A 490 5.36 -26.99 -4.53
CA ILE A 490 5.58 -26.47 -3.16
C ILE A 490 4.55 -27.04 -2.18
N MET A 491 3.27 -27.09 -2.57
CA MET A 491 2.22 -27.71 -1.75
C MET A 491 2.45 -29.22 -1.61
N THR A 492 2.61 -29.95 -2.73
CA THR A 492 2.73 -31.43 -2.75
C THR A 492 3.91 -31.96 -1.95
N TYR A 493 5.09 -31.33 -2.09
CA TYR A 493 6.31 -31.73 -1.39
C TYR A 493 6.52 -30.96 -0.07
N ASN A 494 5.52 -30.18 0.38
CA ASN A 494 5.50 -29.42 1.63
C ASN A 494 6.68 -28.45 1.81
N LEU A 495 7.18 -27.86 0.71
CA LEU A 495 8.43 -27.09 0.66
C LEU A 495 8.28 -25.75 1.40
N SER A 496 8.59 -25.75 2.70
CA SER A 496 8.35 -24.63 3.60
C SER A 496 9.39 -24.61 4.73
N PRO A 497 9.94 -23.44 5.13
CA PRO A 497 10.99 -23.35 6.14
C PRO A 497 10.70 -24.10 7.45
N ASP A 498 9.45 -24.08 7.92
CA ASP A 498 8.98 -24.75 9.14
C ASP A 498 8.88 -26.28 9.04
N LYS A 499 9.20 -26.87 7.87
CA LYS A 499 9.09 -28.30 7.56
C LYS A 499 10.35 -28.90 6.91
N ILE A 500 11.41 -28.12 6.68
CA ILE A 500 12.71 -28.61 6.20
C ILE A 500 13.60 -29.10 7.36
N ILE A 501 14.37 -30.16 7.12
CA ILE A 501 15.42 -30.70 7.98
C ILE A 501 16.72 -30.78 7.16
N LEU A 502 17.80 -30.18 7.69
CA LEU A 502 19.12 -30.12 7.04
C LEU A 502 20.13 -31.16 7.59
N SER A 503 19.77 -31.91 8.64
CA SER A 503 20.64 -32.94 9.26
C SER A 503 20.05 -34.33 9.06
N ARG A 504 20.88 -35.25 8.58
CA ARG A 504 20.51 -36.66 8.35
C ARG A 504 20.17 -37.39 9.65
N GLU A 505 20.77 -36.96 10.76
CA GLU A 505 20.54 -37.46 12.12
C GLU A 505 19.14 -37.03 12.58
N ARG A 506 18.83 -35.74 12.45
CA ARG A 506 17.50 -35.20 12.77
C ARG A 506 16.40 -35.78 11.86
N ALA A 507 16.71 -36.03 10.59
CA ALA A 507 15.79 -36.67 9.65
C ALA A 507 15.41 -38.07 10.15
N LYS A 508 16.40 -38.91 10.48
CA LYS A 508 16.18 -40.25 11.08
C LYS A 508 15.45 -40.19 12.42
N GLN A 509 15.77 -39.21 13.27
CA GLN A 509 15.16 -39.04 14.59
C GLN A 509 13.74 -38.45 14.56
N SER A 510 13.29 -37.91 13.42
CA SER A 510 12.00 -37.20 13.32
C SER A 510 10.77 -38.08 13.57
N GLY A 511 10.86 -39.39 13.29
CA GLY A 511 9.73 -40.31 13.32
C GLY A 511 8.64 -40.01 12.28
N LYS A 512 8.89 -39.14 11.31
CA LYS A 512 7.95 -38.73 10.26
C LYS A 512 8.30 -39.38 8.92
N LYS A 513 7.32 -39.48 8.02
CA LYS A 513 7.62 -39.73 6.60
C LYS A 513 8.24 -38.46 6.00
N LEU A 514 9.25 -38.63 5.15
CA LEU A 514 10.02 -37.54 4.56
C LEU A 514 10.00 -37.59 3.03
N HIS A 515 10.07 -36.45 2.37
CA HIS A 515 10.59 -36.34 1.01
C HIS A 515 12.08 -36.04 1.10
N GLU A 516 12.92 -36.86 0.49
CA GLU A 516 14.35 -36.55 0.32
C GLU A 516 14.51 -35.65 -0.91
N ILE A 517 15.29 -34.59 -0.76
CA ILE A 517 15.49 -33.53 -1.76
C ILE A 517 16.99 -33.44 -2.01
N SER A 518 17.41 -33.78 -3.22
CA SER A 518 18.82 -33.77 -3.64
C SER A 518 18.99 -32.87 -4.87
N PHE A 519 19.92 -31.93 -4.81
CA PHE A 519 20.21 -30.99 -5.89
C PHE A 519 21.67 -30.50 -5.82
N LYS A 520 22.16 -29.90 -6.90
CA LYS A 520 23.49 -29.26 -6.92
C LYS A 520 23.39 -27.75 -6.78
N PHE A 521 24.20 -27.19 -5.88
CA PHE A 521 24.45 -25.76 -5.76
C PHE A 521 25.96 -25.53 -5.74
N ASN A 522 26.47 -24.62 -6.58
CA ASN A 522 27.92 -24.38 -6.74
C ASN A 522 28.77 -25.67 -6.89
N ASN A 523 28.24 -26.65 -7.64
CA ASN A 523 28.79 -28.00 -7.84
C ASN A 523 28.90 -28.90 -6.59
N GLN A 524 28.43 -28.46 -5.43
CA GLN A 524 28.28 -29.28 -4.23
C GLN A 524 26.92 -30.00 -4.25
N ASP A 525 26.86 -31.24 -3.75
CA ASP A 525 25.62 -32.01 -3.61
C ASP A 525 24.91 -31.63 -2.30
N CYS A 526 23.83 -30.87 -2.40
CA CYS A 526 22.96 -30.51 -1.28
C CYS A 526 21.91 -31.61 -1.05
N LEU A 527 21.73 -32.01 0.21
CA LEU A 527 20.75 -33.04 0.59
C LEU A 527 19.93 -32.59 1.80
N GLU A 528 18.62 -32.46 1.59
CA GLU A 528 17.66 -31.98 2.58
C GLU A 528 16.45 -32.93 2.67
N TRP A 529 15.66 -32.80 3.73
CA TRP A 529 14.43 -33.56 3.91
C TRP A 529 13.23 -32.66 4.27
N SER A 530 12.10 -32.84 3.59
CA SER A 530 10.84 -32.17 3.89
C SER A 530 9.86 -33.13 4.58
N ILE A 531 9.13 -32.68 5.61
CA ILE A 531 8.07 -33.48 6.25
C ILE A 531 6.93 -33.74 5.27
N GLN A 532 6.55 -34.99 5.03
CA GLN A 532 5.36 -35.30 4.22
C GLN A 532 4.07 -34.92 4.98
N HIS A 533 3.29 -33.97 4.46
CA HIS A 533 2.06 -33.52 5.14
C HIS A 533 0.91 -34.54 5.07
N ASN A 534 0.89 -35.46 4.09
CA ASN A 534 -0.15 -36.50 3.94
C ASN A 534 -1.60 -35.96 4.00
N ASN A 535 -1.84 -34.74 3.51
CA ASN A 535 -3.10 -33.96 3.64
C ASN A 535 -3.56 -33.60 5.07
N ILE A 536 -2.78 -33.92 6.11
CA ILE A 536 -3.01 -33.50 7.50
C ILE A 536 -2.71 -32.01 7.63
N SER A 537 -3.64 -31.22 8.18
CA SER A 537 -3.59 -29.75 8.19
C SER A 537 -2.42 -29.21 9.02
N GLU A 538 -2.21 -29.79 10.20
CA GLU A 538 -1.17 -29.47 11.17
C GLU A 538 0.24 -29.76 10.61
N GLU A 539 0.34 -30.70 9.67
CA GLU A 539 1.60 -31.07 9.03
C GLU A 539 1.91 -30.27 7.76
N LYS A 540 0.94 -29.52 7.20
CA LYS A 540 1.23 -28.54 6.14
C LYS A 540 2.12 -27.42 6.68
N GLY A 541 3.15 -27.07 5.94
CA GLY A 541 4.03 -25.94 6.21
C GLY A 541 3.36 -24.60 5.95
N LEU A 542 4.01 -23.52 6.38
CA LEU A 542 3.56 -22.14 6.16
C LEU A 542 3.25 -21.87 4.68
N TYR A 543 4.16 -22.23 3.78
CA TYR A 543 4.03 -21.92 2.35
C TYR A 543 2.89 -22.71 1.70
N ALA A 544 2.70 -23.98 2.07
CA ALA A 544 1.61 -24.81 1.55
C ALA A 544 0.24 -24.21 1.91
N ASN A 545 0.02 -23.86 3.19
CA ASN A 545 -1.23 -23.24 3.64
C ASN A 545 -1.52 -21.90 2.95
N VAL A 546 -0.50 -21.05 2.77
CA VAL A 546 -0.64 -19.73 2.10
C VAL A 546 -0.94 -19.90 0.61
N LEU A 547 -0.35 -20.88 -0.07
CA LEU A 547 -0.63 -21.16 -1.48
C LEU A 547 -2.04 -21.76 -1.68
N GLU A 548 -2.52 -22.60 -0.77
CA GLU A 548 -3.91 -23.07 -0.79
C GLU A 548 -4.92 -21.92 -0.63
N TYR A 549 -4.68 -21.01 0.30
CA TYR A 549 -5.48 -19.79 0.48
C TYR A 549 -5.50 -18.91 -0.78
N LEU A 550 -4.34 -18.62 -1.36
CA LEU A 550 -4.23 -17.83 -2.60
C LEU A 550 -4.87 -18.55 -3.80
N SER A 551 -4.80 -19.88 -3.85
CA SER A 551 -5.49 -20.70 -4.86
C SER A 551 -7.00 -20.59 -4.73
N SER A 552 -7.55 -20.64 -3.50
CA SER A 552 -8.98 -20.39 -3.24
C SER A 552 -9.39 -19.01 -3.74
N LYS A 553 -8.69 -17.95 -3.31
CA LYS A 553 -9.00 -16.56 -3.71
C LYS A 553 -8.95 -16.36 -5.23
N ARG A 554 -7.95 -16.93 -5.91
CA ARG A 554 -7.88 -16.92 -7.38
C ARG A 554 -9.05 -17.66 -8.03
N ASN A 555 -9.53 -18.75 -7.44
CA ASN A 555 -10.65 -19.52 -7.97
C ASN A 555 -12.01 -18.86 -7.67
N GLU A 556 -12.14 -18.13 -6.57
CA GLU A 556 -13.27 -17.22 -6.29
C GLU A 556 -13.34 -16.12 -7.36
N MET A 557 -12.24 -15.37 -7.57
CA MET A 557 -12.15 -14.33 -8.61
C MET A 557 -12.47 -14.88 -10.01
N LYS A 558 -11.94 -16.06 -10.37
CA LYS A 558 -12.24 -16.71 -11.65
C LYS A 558 -13.73 -16.97 -11.87
N LYS A 559 -14.50 -17.34 -10.83
CA LYS A 559 -15.95 -17.55 -10.94
C LYS A 559 -16.67 -16.26 -11.31
N CYS A 560 -16.31 -15.14 -10.68
CA CYS A 560 -16.85 -13.82 -10.99
C CYS A 560 -16.55 -13.36 -12.43
N LEU A 561 -15.46 -13.85 -13.04
CA LEU A 561 -15.07 -13.53 -14.41
C LEU A 561 -15.75 -14.38 -15.50
N VAL A 562 -16.48 -15.46 -15.15
CA VAL A 562 -17.14 -16.32 -16.15
C VAL A 562 -18.23 -15.56 -16.94
N PRO A 563 -19.21 -14.88 -16.31
CA PRO A 563 -20.30 -14.21 -17.04
C PRO A 563 -19.80 -13.08 -17.96
N LEU A 564 -18.65 -12.47 -17.65
CA LEU A 564 -18.05 -11.42 -18.47
C LEU A 564 -17.45 -11.97 -19.77
N LYS A 565 -16.90 -13.20 -19.74
CA LYS A 565 -16.40 -13.87 -20.95
C LYS A 565 -17.50 -14.31 -21.91
N GLU A 566 -18.68 -14.60 -21.38
CA GLU A 566 -19.86 -14.98 -22.17
C GLU A 566 -20.45 -13.76 -22.91
N LYS A 567 -20.51 -12.60 -22.24
CA LYS A 567 -20.86 -11.32 -22.90
C LYS A 567 -19.88 -10.93 -24.01
N GLY A 568 -18.57 -10.94 -23.73
CA GLY A 568 -17.56 -10.54 -24.72
C GLY A 568 -17.54 -11.40 -25.99
N LYS A 569 -17.99 -12.66 -25.90
CA LYS A 569 -18.21 -13.52 -27.08
C LYS A 569 -19.43 -13.10 -27.90
N HIS A 570 -20.57 -12.85 -27.25
CA HIS A 570 -21.77 -12.37 -27.97
C HIS A 570 -21.52 -11.04 -28.69
N GLU A 571 -20.69 -10.17 -28.13
CA GLU A 571 -20.29 -8.91 -28.78
C GLU A 571 -19.34 -9.13 -29.96
N SER A 572 -18.40 -10.08 -29.89
CA SER A 572 -17.55 -10.44 -31.05
C SER A 572 -18.31 -11.15 -32.16
N ASP A 573 -19.25 -12.04 -31.81
CA ASP A 573 -20.00 -12.85 -32.78
C ASP A 573 -21.00 -11.98 -33.58
N ASN A 574 -21.51 -10.90 -32.98
CA ASN A 574 -22.30 -9.87 -33.68
C ASN A 574 -21.45 -9.03 -34.66
N TRP A 575 -20.15 -8.87 -34.42
CA TRP A 575 -19.28 -8.04 -35.28
C TRP A 575 -18.81 -8.76 -36.56
N PHE A 576 -18.91 -10.10 -36.60
CA PHE A 576 -18.65 -10.91 -37.80
C PHE A 576 -19.90 -11.18 -38.66
N ASN A 577 -21.07 -10.68 -38.27
CA ASN A 577 -22.36 -10.90 -38.95
C ASN A 577 -23.10 -9.59 -39.29
N GLY A 578 -22.36 -8.49 -39.53
CA GLY A 578 -22.88 -7.17 -39.91
C GLY A 578 -22.19 -6.61 -41.14
#